data_AF-A0A5F1ZXH7-F1
#
_entry.id   AF-A0A5F1ZXH7-F1
#
_cell.length_a   1.000
_cell.length_b   1.000
_cell.length_c   1.000
_cell.angle_alpha   90.00
_cell.angle_beta   90.00
_cell.angle_gamma   90.00
#
_symmetry.space_group_name_H-M   'P 1'
#
loop_
_entity.id
_entity.type
_entity.pdbx_description
1 polymer ?
#
loop_
_entity_poly.entity_id
_entity_poly.type
_entity_poly.pdbx_seq_one_letter_code
_entity_poly.pdbx_strand_id
1 'polypeptide(L)'
;MYYILALIFSPKLDLALGLLSAIAFLGMGFFVYWEILRPYAAKTRPGQLLPPDEGDTFEVVVPESTRIYRFSVGQKFGNISTFSKAIQDDHIVFVIKKGKDSEDYDILINRSGPVLMKPPRMQYFAKMESNEKLESHEIIGQTASFRISDKITKDRMTQYFEIGLTSNFFMNKMGKERMRFVFSVQKIHPGIALSSKDKKGLYSFGKERSSYEEEAE
;
A
#
# COMPACT_ATOMS: atom_id res chain seq x y z
N MET A 1 -27.59 6.62 68.14
CA MET A 1 -27.09 5.76 67.05
C MET A 1 -28.06 5.60 65.87
N TYR A 2 -29.20 6.31 65.82
CA TYR A 2 -30.13 6.29 64.67
C TYR A 2 -29.98 7.49 63.72
N TYR A 3 -29.41 8.60 64.17
CA TYR A 3 -29.25 9.83 63.37
C TYR A 3 -28.08 9.80 62.37
N ILE A 4 -27.11 8.90 62.54
CA ILE A 4 -25.98 8.74 61.61
C ILE A 4 -26.41 7.90 60.39
N LEU A 5 -27.35 6.97 60.56
CA LEU A 5 -27.94 6.18 59.47
C LEU A 5 -28.90 6.99 58.58
N ALA A 6 -29.57 8.01 59.13
CA ALA A 6 -30.47 8.89 58.37
C ALA A 6 -29.73 9.90 57.47
N LEU A 7 -28.44 10.11 57.68
CA LEU A 7 -27.57 10.93 56.81
C LEU A 7 -26.98 10.14 55.63
N ILE A 8 -27.07 8.81 55.68
CA ILE A 8 -26.56 7.89 54.64
C ILE A 8 -27.65 7.54 53.61
N PHE A 9 -28.93 7.61 53.98
CA PHE A 9 -30.06 7.34 53.09
C PHE A 9 -30.95 8.57 52.96
N SER A 10 -30.55 9.50 52.08
CA SER A 10 -31.49 10.44 51.48
C SER A 10 -31.91 9.86 50.14
N PRO A 11 -33.13 9.33 49.98
CA PRO A 11 -33.57 8.65 48.75
C PRO A 11 -33.41 9.55 47.51
N LYS A 12 -33.48 10.87 47.70
CA LYS A 12 -33.30 11.86 46.64
C LYS A 12 -31.82 12.01 46.23
N LEU A 13 -30.89 11.93 47.19
CA LEU A 13 -29.45 12.00 46.94
C LEU A 13 -28.95 10.73 46.26
N ASP A 14 -29.39 9.56 46.72
CA ASP A 14 -29.02 8.27 46.13
C ASP A 14 -29.54 8.14 44.69
N LEU A 15 -30.76 8.61 44.44
CA LEU A 15 -31.35 8.65 43.10
C LEU A 15 -30.56 9.62 42.19
N ALA A 16 -30.17 10.79 42.69
CA ALA A 16 -29.36 11.74 41.93
C ALA A 16 -27.96 11.19 41.59
N LEU A 17 -27.29 10.53 42.55
CA LEU A 17 -25.99 9.89 42.33
C LEU A 17 -26.09 8.71 41.36
N GLY A 18 -27.14 7.89 41.46
CA GLY A 18 -27.40 6.80 40.51
C GLY A 18 -27.59 7.33 39.08
N LEU A 19 -28.31 8.43 38.92
CA LEU A 19 -28.57 9.05 37.62
C LEU A 19 -27.32 9.70 37.02
N LEU A 20 -26.52 10.39 37.85
CA LEU A 20 -25.21 10.93 37.45
C LEU A 20 -24.23 9.82 37.04
N SER A 21 -24.19 8.72 37.80
CA SER A 21 -23.36 7.55 37.48
C SER A 21 -23.78 6.93 36.15
N ALA A 22 -25.08 6.77 35.90
CA ALA A 22 -25.60 6.25 34.63
C ALA A 22 -25.20 7.15 33.44
N ILE A 23 -25.30 8.48 33.59
CA ILE A 23 -24.87 9.44 32.57
C ILE A 23 -23.36 9.32 32.32
N ALA A 24 -22.55 9.20 33.37
CA ALA A 24 -21.10 9.05 33.24
C ALA A 24 -20.73 7.74 32.52
N PHE A 25 -21.39 6.62 32.85
CA PHE A 25 -21.18 5.35 32.16
C PHE A 25 -21.59 5.39 30.70
N LEU A 26 -22.73 6.02 30.37
CA LEU A 26 -23.17 6.20 28.99
C LEU A 26 -22.22 7.10 28.21
N GLY A 27 -21.75 8.20 28.81
CA GLY A 27 -20.77 9.10 28.21
C GLY A 27 -19.43 8.42 27.94
N MET A 28 -18.95 7.61 28.90
CA MET A 28 -17.72 6.83 28.73
C MET A 28 -17.89 5.76 27.64
N GLY A 29 -19.02 5.05 27.61
CA GLY A 29 -19.33 4.08 26.56
C GLY A 29 -19.40 4.73 25.17
N PHE A 30 -19.99 5.91 25.07
CA PHE A 30 -20.02 6.70 23.83
C PHE A 30 -18.62 7.11 23.38
N PHE A 31 -17.77 7.59 24.29
CA PHE A 31 -16.40 7.97 23.98
C PHE A 31 -15.56 6.78 23.49
N VAL A 32 -15.66 5.63 24.17
CA VAL A 32 -15.01 4.38 23.74
C VAL A 32 -15.52 3.95 22.36
N TYR A 33 -16.82 4.06 22.11
CA TYR A 33 -17.36 3.74 20.79
C TYR A 33 -16.84 4.69 19.72
N TRP A 34 -16.84 6.00 19.97
CA TRP A 34 -16.50 7.02 18.98
C TRP A 34 -15.00 7.06 18.68
N GLU A 35 -14.15 6.95 19.70
CA GLU A 35 -12.71 7.16 19.59
C GLU A 35 -11.93 5.86 19.38
N ILE A 36 -12.47 4.72 19.81
CA ILE A 36 -11.78 3.43 19.71
C ILE A 36 -12.50 2.52 18.72
N LEU A 37 -13.74 2.16 18.99
CA LEU A 37 -14.43 1.14 18.19
C LEU A 37 -14.75 1.63 16.77
N ARG A 38 -15.19 2.87 16.60
CA ARG A 38 -15.55 3.44 15.29
C ARG A 38 -14.34 3.56 14.35
N PRO A 39 -13.19 4.15 14.73
CA PRO A 39 -12.03 4.19 13.84
C PRO A 39 -11.41 2.80 13.66
N TYR A 40 -11.45 1.94 14.67
CA TYR A 40 -11.02 0.54 14.49
C TYR A 40 -11.92 -0.19 13.48
N ALA A 41 -13.24 -0.09 13.64
CA ALA A 41 -14.22 -0.65 12.71
C ALA A 41 -14.13 -0.03 11.32
N ALA A 42 -13.80 1.26 11.19
CA ALA A 42 -13.56 1.91 9.91
C ALA A 42 -12.27 1.41 9.24
N LYS A 43 -11.20 1.15 10.01
CA LYS A 43 -9.97 0.52 9.53
C LYS A 43 -10.15 -0.96 9.17
N THR A 44 -11.02 -1.67 9.89
CA THR A 44 -11.30 -3.10 9.64
C THR A 44 -12.48 -3.34 8.72
N ARG A 45 -13.26 -2.31 8.36
CA ARG A 45 -14.25 -2.44 7.30
C ARG A 45 -13.45 -2.75 6.04
N PRO A 46 -13.68 -3.90 5.39
CA PRO A 46 -13.29 -4.08 4.01
C PRO A 46 -14.20 -3.16 3.18
N GLY A 47 -14.00 -1.85 3.31
CA GLY A 47 -14.40 -0.88 2.31
C GLY A 47 -13.86 -1.37 0.97
N GLN A 48 -14.48 -0.92 -0.10
CA GLN A 48 -14.13 -1.26 -1.49
C GLN A 48 -12.71 -0.78 -1.81
N LEU A 49 -11.71 -1.42 -1.23
CA LEU A 49 -10.31 -1.29 -1.58
C LEU A 49 -10.19 -2.08 -2.87
N LEU A 50 -10.41 -1.35 -3.95
CA LEU A 50 -10.22 -1.86 -5.30
C LEU A 50 -8.71 -2.02 -5.51
N PRO A 51 -8.29 -3.03 -6.28
CA PRO A 51 -6.92 -3.09 -6.78
C PRO A 51 -6.60 -1.81 -7.57
N PRO A 52 -5.31 -1.44 -7.69
CA PRO A 52 -4.93 -0.32 -8.53
C PRO A 52 -5.29 -0.61 -10.00
N ASP A 53 -5.61 0.44 -10.74
CA ASP A 53 -5.92 0.34 -12.15
C ASP A 53 -4.64 0.50 -12.99
N GLU A 54 -4.68 0.00 -14.23
CA GLU A 54 -3.61 0.26 -15.19
C GLU A 54 -3.51 1.76 -15.48
N GLY A 55 -2.30 2.32 -15.38
CA GLY A 55 -2.05 3.74 -15.54
C GLY A 55 -1.97 4.52 -14.23
N ASP A 56 -2.31 3.92 -13.09
CA ASP A 56 -2.14 4.57 -11.78
C ASP A 56 -0.66 4.93 -11.54
N THR A 57 -0.44 6.16 -11.05
CA THR A 57 0.90 6.68 -10.76
C THR A 57 1.02 7.13 -9.31
N PHE A 58 2.16 6.82 -8.71
CA PHE A 58 2.50 7.11 -7.33
C PHE A 58 3.82 7.87 -7.30
N GLU A 59 3.73 9.13 -6.89
CA GLU A 59 4.88 10.03 -6.85
C GLU A 59 5.51 10.03 -5.46
N VAL A 60 6.84 9.92 -5.42
CA VAL A 60 7.61 9.83 -4.20
C VAL A 60 8.72 10.88 -4.22
N VAL A 61 8.78 11.67 -3.16
CA VAL A 61 9.87 12.63 -2.92
C VAL A 61 10.50 12.26 -1.59
N VAL A 62 11.80 11.97 -1.59
CA VAL A 62 12.52 11.57 -0.37
C VAL A 62 12.61 12.76 0.59
N PRO A 63 12.19 12.64 1.86
CA PRO A 63 12.31 13.74 2.81
C PRO A 63 13.78 14.11 3.08
N GLU A 64 14.08 15.41 3.20
CA GLU A 64 15.45 15.89 3.46
C GLU A 64 15.94 15.52 4.87
N SER A 65 15.01 15.39 5.83
CA SER A 65 15.31 15.05 7.22
C SER A 65 15.76 13.60 7.38
N THR A 66 15.06 12.65 6.73
CA THR A 66 15.35 11.22 6.87
C THR A 66 16.33 10.73 5.83
N ARG A 67 16.38 11.36 4.65
CA ARG A 67 17.23 10.98 3.49
C ARG A 67 17.07 9.55 3.00
N ILE A 68 16.10 8.84 3.56
CA ILE A 68 15.77 7.45 3.26
C ILE A 68 14.26 7.40 3.16
N TYR A 69 13.77 6.75 2.12
CA TYR A 69 12.37 6.47 1.93
C TYR A 69 12.19 5.02 1.49
N ARG A 70 11.21 4.34 2.10
CA ARG A 70 10.83 2.97 1.75
C ARG A 70 9.53 3.01 0.97
N PHE A 71 9.56 2.51 -0.25
CA PHE A 71 8.39 2.28 -1.09
C PHE A 71 8.19 0.77 -1.26
N SER A 72 6.97 0.29 -1.08
CA SER A 72 6.67 -1.16 -1.08
C SER A 72 5.42 -1.46 -1.91
N VAL A 73 5.47 -2.57 -2.62
CA VAL A 73 4.33 -3.14 -3.36
C VAL A 73 3.95 -4.46 -2.70
N GLY A 74 2.70 -4.59 -2.29
CA GLY A 74 2.25 -5.74 -1.52
C GLY A 74 0.80 -6.13 -1.78
N GLN A 75 0.34 -7.11 -1.01
CA GLN A 75 -1.01 -7.67 -1.13
C GLN A 75 -2.05 -6.74 -0.49
N LYS A 76 -1.94 -6.49 0.81
CA LYS A 76 -2.85 -5.61 1.57
C LYS A 76 -2.14 -4.40 2.14
N PHE A 77 -0.85 -4.54 2.39
CA PHE A 77 -0.01 -3.51 2.98
C PHE A 77 1.05 -3.07 1.97
N GLY A 78 1.38 -1.79 2.03
CA GLY A 78 2.39 -1.18 1.18
C GLY A 78 1.90 0.14 0.58
N ASN A 79 2.77 0.79 -0.18
CA ASN A 79 2.44 2.02 -0.90
C ASN A 79 1.52 1.71 -2.09
N ILE A 80 1.79 0.59 -2.78
CA ILE A 80 0.88 0.03 -3.79
C ILE A 80 0.29 -1.26 -3.20
N SER A 81 -0.99 -1.23 -2.89
CA SER A 81 -1.73 -2.39 -2.37
C SER A 81 -2.48 -3.04 -3.51
N THR A 82 -1.98 -4.17 -4.01
CA THR A 82 -2.51 -4.84 -5.20
C THR A 82 -3.83 -5.58 -4.97
N PHE A 83 -4.14 -5.90 -3.71
CA PHE A 83 -5.27 -6.74 -3.29
C PHE A 83 -5.39 -8.08 -4.03
N SER A 84 -4.32 -8.55 -4.67
CA SER A 84 -4.30 -9.79 -5.44
C SER A 84 -3.86 -10.97 -4.59
N LYS A 85 -4.55 -12.11 -4.72
CA LYS A 85 -4.18 -13.35 -4.03
C LYS A 85 -2.78 -13.85 -4.39
N ALA A 86 -2.31 -13.55 -5.59
CA ALA A 86 -1.03 -14.02 -6.12
C ALA A 86 0.17 -13.23 -5.55
N ILE A 87 -0.08 -12.03 -5.04
CA ILE A 87 0.95 -11.15 -4.50
C ILE A 87 1.04 -11.37 -2.98
N GLN A 88 2.23 -11.22 -2.43
CA GLN A 88 2.50 -11.31 -0.99
C GLN A 88 2.67 -9.91 -0.41
N ASP A 89 2.54 -9.74 0.90
CA ASP A 89 2.91 -8.45 1.52
C ASP A 89 4.44 -8.23 1.40
N ASP A 90 4.84 -6.98 1.14
CA ASP A 90 6.23 -6.61 0.84
C ASP A 90 6.87 -7.46 -0.28
N HIS A 91 6.10 -7.77 -1.32
CA HIS A 91 6.54 -8.59 -2.45
C HIS A 91 7.80 -8.03 -3.11
N ILE A 92 7.82 -6.71 -3.31
CA ILE A 92 8.99 -5.95 -3.74
C ILE A 92 9.06 -4.65 -2.95
N VAL A 93 10.27 -4.29 -2.51
CA VAL A 93 10.54 -3.13 -1.66
C VAL A 93 11.70 -2.35 -2.26
N PHE A 94 11.44 -1.06 -2.51
CA PHE A 94 12.41 -0.09 -2.97
C PHE A 94 12.81 0.79 -1.78
N VAL A 95 14.10 0.79 -1.46
CA VAL A 95 14.68 1.68 -0.45
C VAL A 95 15.50 2.71 -1.18
N ILE A 96 14.99 3.93 -1.20
CA ILE A 96 15.60 5.07 -1.89
C ILE A 96 16.39 5.86 -0.86
N LYS A 97 17.69 5.97 -1.06
CA LYS A 97 18.62 6.69 -0.18
C LYS A 97 19.23 7.86 -0.93
N LYS A 98 19.07 9.07 -0.37
CA LYS A 98 19.65 10.30 -0.88
C LYS A 98 21.11 10.45 -0.44
N GLY A 99 21.96 10.93 -1.35
CA GLY A 99 23.30 11.44 -1.05
C GLY A 99 23.30 12.59 -0.03
N LYS A 100 24.45 12.82 0.61
CA LYS A 100 24.57 13.83 1.69
C LYS A 100 24.44 15.26 1.17
N ASP A 101 25.12 15.52 0.05
CA ASP A 101 25.37 16.87 -0.48
C ASP A 101 24.98 17.00 -1.97
N SER A 102 24.44 15.94 -2.57
CA SER A 102 24.00 15.90 -3.97
C SER A 102 22.55 15.39 -4.12
N GLU A 103 21.95 15.63 -5.28
CA GLU A 103 20.66 15.05 -5.70
C GLU A 103 20.85 13.68 -6.38
N ASP A 104 21.86 12.94 -5.96
CA ASP A 104 22.07 11.55 -6.36
C ASP A 104 21.37 10.62 -5.36
N TYR A 105 20.76 9.56 -5.88
CA TYR A 105 20.05 8.59 -5.06
C TYR A 105 20.45 7.17 -5.41
N ASP A 106 20.67 6.37 -4.38
CA ASP A 106 20.82 4.93 -4.48
C ASP A 106 19.46 4.28 -4.23
N ILE A 107 19.04 3.41 -5.14
CA ILE A 107 17.78 2.67 -5.06
C ILE A 107 18.14 1.20 -4.84
N LEU A 108 17.91 0.72 -3.62
CA LEU A 108 18.08 -0.69 -3.26
C LEU A 108 16.74 -1.39 -3.42
N ILE A 109 16.70 -2.45 -4.21
CA ILE A 109 15.49 -3.17 -4.58
C ILE A 109 15.59 -4.56 -4.00
N ASN A 110 14.74 -4.86 -3.03
CA ASN A 110 14.68 -6.16 -2.40
C ASN A 110 13.40 -6.87 -2.84
N ARG A 111 13.51 -8.14 -3.22
CA ARG A 111 12.35 -8.97 -3.51
C ARG A 111 12.14 -10.02 -2.43
N SER A 112 10.89 -10.19 -2.02
CA SER A 112 10.45 -11.27 -1.14
C SER A 112 9.80 -12.41 -1.94
N GLY A 113 9.25 -12.08 -3.12
CA GLY A 113 8.59 -13.04 -4.02
C GLY A 113 9.28 -13.19 -5.38
N PRO A 114 8.63 -13.92 -6.31
CA PRO A 114 9.06 -14.03 -7.70
C PRO A 114 8.89 -12.72 -8.45
N VAL A 115 10.01 -12.18 -8.94
CA VAL A 115 10.06 -10.93 -9.69
C VAL A 115 10.88 -11.12 -10.96
N LEU A 116 10.36 -10.65 -12.10
CA LEU A 116 11.16 -10.40 -13.29
C LEU A 116 11.44 -8.90 -13.39
N MET A 117 12.68 -8.53 -13.60
CA MET A 117 13.10 -7.14 -13.77
C MET A 117 13.60 -6.91 -15.19
N LYS A 118 13.23 -5.78 -15.75
CA LYS A 118 13.82 -5.21 -16.96
C LYS A 118 14.51 -3.91 -16.56
N PRO A 119 15.84 -3.92 -16.42
CA PRO A 119 16.61 -2.72 -16.12
C PRO A 119 16.43 -1.65 -17.19
N PRO A 120 16.74 -0.37 -16.89
CA PRO A 120 16.76 0.68 -17.89
C PRO A 120 17.64 0.27 -19.08
N ARG A 121 17.20 0.57 -20.31
CA ARG A 121 17.90 0.28 -21.59
C ARG A 121 17.93 -1.19 -22.03
N MET A 122 17.53 -2.15 -21.21
CA MET A 122 17.40 -3.54 -21.64
C MET A 122 16.06 -3.80 -22.33
N GLN A 123 16.06 -4.68 -23.34
CA GLN A 123 14.84 -5.05 -24.08
C GLN A 123 14.07 -6.21 -23.46
N TYR A 124 14.73 -7.03 -22.64
CA TYR A 124 14.16 -8.28 -22.13
C TYR A 124 14.06 -8.26 -20.60
N PHE A 125 13.05 -8.99 -20.10
CA PHE A 125 12.92 -9.25 -18.67
C PHE A 125 13.85 -10.39 -18.26
N ALA A 126 14.60 -10.19 -17.19
CA ALA A 126 15.42 -11.20 -16.55
C ALA A 126 14.85 -11.52 -15.15
N LYS A 127 15.18 -12.70 -14.63
CA LYS A 127 14.84 -13.03 -13.25
C LYS A 127 15.68 -12.16 -12.33
N MET A 128 15.02 -11.42 -11.45
CA MET A 128 15.67 -10.53 -10.52
C MET A 128 16.44 -11.34 -9.46
N GLU A 129 17.62 -10.88 -9.06
CA GLU A 129 18.32 -11.44 -7.89
C GLU A 129 17.64 -11.04 -6.57
N SER A 130 18.11 -11.52 -5.42
CA SER A 130 17.47 -11.20 -4.13
C SER A 130 17.51 -9.71 -3.79
N ASN A 131 18.59 -9.04 -4.20
CA ASN A 131 18.82 -7.62 -4.00
C ASN A 131 19.49 -7.04 -5.24
N GLU A 132 18.94 -5.96 -5.79
CA GLU A 132 19.53 -5.23 -6.90
C GLU A 132 19.68 -3.76 -6.54
N LYS A 133 20.72 -3.12 -7.08
CA LYS A 133 20.99 -1.70 -6.88
C LYS A 133 20.84 -0.99 -8.21
N LEU A 134 20.05 0.08 -8.23
CA LEU A 134 19.99 1.06 -9.31
C LEU A 134 20.40 2.42 -8.80
N GLU A 135 21.07 3.20 -9.63
CA GLU A 135 21.36 4.60 -9.34
C GLU A 135 20.33 5.50 -10.02
N SER A 136 20.04 6.65 -9.40
CA SER A 136 19.04 7.60 -9.91
C SER A 136 19.28 7.98 -11.36
N HIS A 137 20.54 8.20 -11.74
CA HIS A 137 20.90 8.65 -13.09
C HIS A 137 20.53 7.65 -14.19
N GLU A 138 20.36 6.37 -13.86
CA GLU A 138 19.99 5.32 -14.81
C GLU A 138 18.50 5.37 -15.19
N ILE A 139 17.65 5.86 -14.29
CA ILE A 139 16.18 5.90 -14.44
C ILE A 139 15.64 7.30 -14.74
N ILE A 140 16.51 8.27 -15.07
CA ILE A 140 16.08 9.61 -15.52
C ILE A 140 15.63 9.50 -16.98
N GLY A 141 14.35 9.77 -17.23
CA GLY A 141 13.77 9.67 -18.57
C GLY A 141 13.72 8.26 -19.15
N GLN A 142 14.05 7.24 -18.35
CA GLN A 142 13.96 5.83 -18.70
C GLN A 142 13.22 5.08 -17.60
N THR A 143 12.55 4.00 -17.97
CA THR A 143 11.71 3.23 -17.04
C THR A 143 12.31 1.86 -16.81
N ALA A 144 12.60 1.55 -15.55
CA ALA A 144 12.82 0.18 -15.10
C ALA A 144 11.46 -0.48 -14.88
N SER A 145 11.23 -1.67 -15.45
CA SER A 145 9.95 -2.38 -15.31
C SER A 145 10.14 -3.64 -14.45
N PHE A 146 9.19 -3.89 -13.56
CA PHE A 146 9.19 -5.01 -12.62
C PHE A 146 7.89 -5.79 -12.77
N ARG A 147 7.96 -7.05 -13.17
CA ARG A 147 6.81 -7.96 -13.16
C ARG A 147 6.81 -8.75 -11.87
N ILE A 148 5.71 -8.69 -11.12
CA ILE A 148 5.51 -9.40 -9.87
C ILE A 148 4.35 -10.39 -10.01
N SER A 149 4.52 -11.58 -9.43
CA SER A 149 3.59 -12.70 -9.58
C SER A 149 3.75 -13.72 -8.44
N ASP A 150 2.87 -14.72 -8.37
CA ASP A 150 2.99 -15.85 -7.43
C ASP A 150 4.12 -16.82 -7.80
N LYS A 151 4.44 -16.95 -9.11
CA LYS A 151 5.44 -17.89 -9.62
C LYS A 151 6.04 -17.45 -10.95
N ILE A 152 7.23 -17.96 -11.24
CA ILE A 152 7.88 -17.86 -12.56
C ILE A 152 7.95 -19.27 -13.13
N THR A 153 7.40 -19.47 -14.34
CA THR A 153 7.42 -20.77 -15.03
C THR A 153 8.19 -20.61 -16.34
N LYS A 154 9.30 -21.35 -16.51
CA LYS A 154 10.14 -21.29 -17.73
C LYS A 154 10.50 -19.85 -18.14
N ASP A 155 10.97 -19.05 -17.18
CA ASP A 155 11.35 -17.64 -17.35
C ASP A 155 10.24 -16.69 -17.81
N ARG A 156 8.98 -17.10 -17.66
CA ARG A 156 7.80 -16.29 -17.99
C ARG A 156 6.84 -16.25 -16.81
N MET A 157 6.06 -15.17 -16.75
CA MET A 157 4.92 -15.02 -15.84
C MET A 157 3.66 -14.96 -16.70
N THR A 158 2.69 -15.82 -16.42
CA THR A 158 1.39 -15.83 -17.11
C THR A 158 0.44 -14.81 -16.50
N GLN A 159 0.52 -14.60 -15.19
CA GLN A 159 -0.27 -13.62 -14.46
C GLN A 159 0.67 -12.68 -13.72
N TYR A 160 0.57 -11.37 -13.93
CA TYR A 160 1.50 -10.45 -13.30
C TYR A 160 0.95 -9.02 -13.20
N PHE A 161 1.52 -8.28 -12.25
CA PHE A 161 1.49 -6.81 -12.25
C PHE A 161 2.83 -6.31 -12.77
N GLU A 162 2.82 -5.40 -13.72
CA GLU A 162 4.01 -4.71 -14.23
C GLU A 162 4.06 -3.31 -13.60
N ILE A 163 5.07 -3.09 -12.76
CA ILE A 163 5.34 -1.83 -12.08
C ILE A 163 6.49 -1.14 -12.79
N GLY A 164 6.28 0.09 -13.25
CA GLY A 164 7.32 0.95 -13.79
C GLY A 164 7.91 1.83 -12.70
N LEU A 165 9.22 2.04 -12.75
CA LEU A 165 9.94 3.03 -11.95
C LEU A 165 10.69 3.96 -12.90
N THR A 166 10.39 5.24 -12.80
CA THR A 166 11.13 6.32 -13.48
C THR A 166 11.36 7.48 -12.53
N SER A 167 12.23 8.42 -12.92
CA SER A 167 12.50 9.63 -12.14
C SER A 167 12.47 10.88 -13.01
N ASN A 168 12.03 11.99 -12.41
CA ASN A 168 12.02 13.31 -13.01
C ASN A 168 12.44 14.38 -12.00
N PHE A 169 12.97 15.49 -12.51
CA PHE A 169 13.26 16.67 -11.69
C PHE A 169 12.05 17.60 -11.64
N PHE A 170 11.86 18.25 -10.49
CA PHE A 170 10.84 19.27 -10.30
C PHE A 170 11.35 20.37 -9.37
N MET A 171 10.85 21.60 -9.55
CA MET A 171 11.14 22.69 -8.60
C MET A 171 10.18 22.63 -7.43
N ASN A 172 10.73 22.67 -6.21
CA ASN A 172 9.93 22.89 -5.02
C ASN A 172 9.51 24.37 -4.90
N LYS A 173 8.54 24.67 -4.03
CA LYS A 173 8.06 26.04 -3.73
C LYS A 173 9.16 27.03 -3.31
N MET A 174 10.31 26.51 -2.88
CA MET A 174 11.50 27.31 -2.51
C MET A 174 12.49 27.53 -3.67
N GLY A 175 12.15 27.11 -4.90
CA GLY A 175 13.03 27.26 -6.07
C GLY A 175 14.22 26.28 -6.10
N LYS A 176 14.26 25.29 -5.22
CA LYS A 176 15.28 24.23 -5.24
C LYS A 176 14.85 23.09 -6.17
N GLU A 177 15.78 22.64 -7.00
CA GLU A 177 15.63 21.45 -7.83
C GLU A 177 15.67 20.19 -6.98
N ARG A 178 14.68 19.32 -7.20
CA ARG A 178 14.53 18.07 -6.47
C ARG A 178 14.16 16.96 -7.41
N MET A 179 14.64 15.75 -7.10
CA MET A 179 14.21 14.56 -7.80
C MET A 179 12.92 14.00 -7.20
N ARG A 180 12.03 13.54 -8.07
CA ARG A 180 10.82 12.78 -7.75
C ARG A 180 10.91 11.42 -8.46
N PHE A 181 10.54 10.37 -7.73
CA PHE A 181 10.41 9.02 -8.26
C PHE A 181 8.95 8.76 -8.57
N VAL A 182 8.66 8.27 -9.77
CA VAL A 182 7.32 7.97 -10.23
C VAL A 182 7.22 6.46 -10.40
N PHE A 183 6.39 5.84 -9.57
CA PHE A 183 6.02 4.45 -9.68
C PHE A 183 4.71 4.37 -10.44
N SER A 184 4.63 3.55 -11.50
CA SER A 184 3.41 3.40 -12.29
C SER A 184 2.97 1.96 -12.40
N VAL A 185 1.67 1.70 -12.39
CA VAL A 185 1.12 0.39 -12.73
C VAL A 185 0.96 0.33 -14.23
N GLN A 186 1.94 -0.26 -14.93
CA GLN A 186 2.00 -0.23 -16.40
C GLN A 186 1.01 -1.21 -17.03
N LYS A 187 0.88 -2.41 -16.45
CA LYS A 187 0.02 -3.47 -16.99
C LYS A 187 -0.36 -4.46 -15.90
N ILE A 188 -1.57 -4.98 -15.96
CA ILE A 188 -2.09 -6.05 -15.11
C ILE A 188 -2.60 -7.14 -16.06
N HIS A 189 -1.85 -8.24 -16.19
CA HIS A 189 -2.19 -9.29 -17.15
C HIS A 189 -2.62 -10.58 -16.43
N PRO A 190 -3.72 -11.24 -16.86
CA PRO A 190 -4.71 -10.87 -17.89
C PRO A 190 -5.77 -9.84 -17.43
N GLY A 191 -5.53 -9.17 -16.31
CA GLY A 191 -6.47 -8.27 -15.64
C GLY A 191 -6.96 -8.87 -14.33
N ILE A 192 -7.73 -8.12 -13.55
CA ILE A 192 -8.27 -8.58 -12.25
C ILE A 192 -9.76 -8.86 -12.39
N ALA A 193 -10.19 -10.04 -11.93
CA ALA A 193 -11.60 -10.38 -11.87
C ALA A 193 -12.24 -9.72 -10.64
N LEU A 194 -12.81 -8.52 -10.81
CA LEU A 194 -13.48 -7.75 -9.74
C LEU A 194 -14.64 -8.51 -9.08
N SER A 195 -15.26 -9.45 -9.78
CA SER A 195 -16.32 -10.33 -9.26
C SER A 195 -15.79 -11.48 -8.39
N SER A 196 -14.49 -11.79 -8.42
CA SER A 196 -13.88 -12.96 -7.77
C SER A 196 -13.39 -12.71 -6.33
N LYS A 197 -13.97 -11.71 -5.65
CA LYS A 197 -13.54 -11.27 -4.32
C LYS A 197 -13.75 -12.37 -3.27
N ASP A 198 -12.68 -12.72 -2.57
CA ASP A 198 -12.72 -13.69 -1.46
C ASP A 198 -13.30 -13.09 -0.17
N LYS A 199 -13.62 -13.94 0.81
CA LYS A 199 -14.00 -13.54 2.18
C LYS A 199 -12.96 -12.63 2.84
N LYS A 200 -11.69 -12.74 2.45
CA LYS A 200 -10.57 -11.89 2.91
C LYS A 200 -10.45 -10.56 2.16
N GLY A 201 -11.31 -10.30 1.18
CA GLY A 201 -11.30 -9.10 0.34
C GLY A 201 -10.25 -9.09 -0.78
N LEU A 202 -9.69 -10.26 -1.13
CA LEU A 202 -8.65 -10.39 -2.15
C LEU A 202 -9.23 -10.84 -3.48
N TYR A 203 -8.68 -10.30 -4.56
CA TYR A 203 -9.10 -10.57 -5.94
C TYR A 203 -8.20 -11.60 -6.60
N SER A 204 -8.78 -12.38 -7.51
CA SER A 204 -8.04 -13.29 -8.38
C SER A 204 -7.77 -12.61 -9.72
N PHE A 205 -6.72 -13.01 -10.41
CA PHE A 205 -6.55 -12.64 -11.81
C PHE A 205 -7.72 -13.17 -12.65
N GLY A 206 -8.01 -12.46 -13.74
CA GLY A 206 -8.95 -12.89 -14.76
C GLY A 206 -8.49 -14.16 -15.49
N LYS A 207 -9.35 -14.66 -16.37
CA LYS A 207 -8.96 -15.71 -17.31
C LYS A 207 -8.33 -15.05 -18.54
N GLU A 208 -7.25 -15.63 -19.06
CA GLU A 208 -6.75 -15.26 -20.39
C GLU A 208 -7.90 -15.50 -21.39
N ARG A 209 -8.28 -14.47 -22.16
CA ARG A 209 -9.13 -14.69 -23.33
C ARG A 209 -8.31 -15.51 -24.29
N SER A 210 -8.77 -16.72 -24.62
CA SER A 210 -8.09 -17.52 -25.63
C SER A 210 -8.16 -16.77 -26.96
N SER A 211 -7.03 -16.67 -27.65
CA SER A 211 -6.87 -16.04 -28.98
C SER A 211 -7.80 -16.59 -30.09
N TYR A 212 -8.66 -17.56 -29.78
CA TYR A 212 -9.69 -18.08 -30.67
C TYR A 212 -10.99 -17.26 -30.67
N GLU A 213 -11.19 -16.33 -29.73
CA GLU A 213 -12.39 -15.48 -29.68
C GLU A 213 -12.20 -14.12 -30.40
N GLU A 214 -10.98 -13.68 -30.69
CA GLU A 214 -10.70 -12.41 -31.39
C GLU A 214 -10.81 -12.48 -32.91
N GLU A 215 -10.86 -13.68 -33.51
CA GLU A 215 -11.08 -13.86 -34.96
C GLU A 215 -12.55 -14.09 -35.33
N ALA A 216 -13.47 -13.98 -34.35
CA ALA A 216 -14.90 -14.25 -34.53
C ALA A 216 -15.83 -13.03 -34.27
N GLU A 217 -15.27 -11.83 -34.10
CA GLU A 217 -15.97 -10.54 -34.22
C GLU A 217 -15.52 -9.79 -35.48
#